data_AF-A0AAV5FVI7-F1
#
_entry.id   AF-A0AAV5FVI7-F1
#
_cell.length_a   1.000
_cell.length_b   1.000
_cell.length_c   1.000
_cell.angle_alpha   90.00
_cell.angle_beta   90.00
_cell.angle_gamma   90.00
#
_symmetry.space_group_name_H-M   'P 1'
#
loop_
_entity.id
_entity.type
_entity.pdbx_description
1 polymer ?
#
loop_
_entity_poly.entity_id
_entity_poly.type
_entity_poly.pdbx_seq_one_letter_code
_entity_poly.pdbx_strand_id
1 'polypeptide(L)'
;MASVATQTAAPVPSGEEVKEFMVEMRARAMRLHSKDQSWEGMAEALEPPVATWNPTVEGYISYLVDMKLVFGTLEAVVNRAAIPWYAELQNNGLERSEALKKDLEWFSQQGYTIPQPAAPGIAYSSFLEEVSEKDPQAFTCHFYNAYFGLAGGGRIIGRKVAEKILSNKEMDLYKLDNKVLQEVRGKLNKVTSAWSREEKDNCLAEIEKSFVYSRRNVAIVVW
;
A
#
# COMPACT_ATOMS: atom_id res chain seq x y z
N MET A 1 -1.71 46.51 56.22
CA MET A 1 -0.97 46.11 55.01
C MET A 1 -0.90 44.59 54.99
N ALA A 2 -1.70 43.92 54.16
CA ALA A 2 -1.66 42.46 54.01
C ALA A 2 -1.03 42.15 52.65
N SER A 3 0.09 41.43 52.68
CA SER A 3 0.80 40.95 51.49
C SER A 3 0.15 39.63 51.05
N VAL A 4 -0.39 39.59 49.83
CA VAL A 4 -0.94 38.39 49.20
C VAL A 4 0.20 37.68 48.49
N ALA A 5 0.58 36.50 48.98
CA ALA A 5 1.52 35.62 48.30
C ALA A 5 0.82 34.96 47.11
N THR A 6 1.27 35.29 45.90
CA THR A 6 0.83 34.67 44.65
C THR A 6 1.38 33.24 44.58
N GLN A 7 0.50 32.24 44.64
CA GLN A 7 0.85 30.86 44.29
C GLN A 7 1.19 30.81 42.80
N THR A 8 2.43 30.45 42.48
CA THR A 8 2.84 30.12 41.12
C THR A 8 2.22 28.77 40.75
N ALA A 9 1.27 28.80 39.82
CA ALA A 9 0.73 27.62 39.18
C ALA A 9 1.86 26.85 38.45
N ALA A 10 1.88 25.53 38.63
CA ALA A 10 2.78 24.64 37.91
C ALA A 10 2.51 24.74 36.38
N PRO A 11 3.54 24.55 35.54
CA PRO A 11 3.36 24.60 34.09
C PRO A 11 2.45 23.44 33.65
N VAL A 12 1.40 23.79 32.92
CA VAL A 12 0.56 22.83 32.18
C VAL A 12 1.45 22.10 31.18
N PRO A 13 1.44 20.76 31.11
CA PRO A 13 2.21 20.06 30.09
C PRO A 13 1.70 20.51 28.73
N SER A 14 2.60 21.04 27.90
CA SER A 14 2.34 21.35 26.50
C SER A 14 1.78 20.09 25.86
N GLY A 15 0.57 20.20 25.30
CA GLY A 15 -0.13 19.07 24.68
C GLY A 15 0.81 18.31 23.74
N GLU A 16 0.96 17.01 23.98
CA GLU A 16 1.54 16.12 22.98
C GLU A 16 0.78 16.35 21.68
N GLU A 17 1.49 16.75 20.63
CA GLU A 17 0.97 16.65 19.27
C GLU A 17 0.45 15.22 19.10
N VAL A 18 -0.86 15.06 18.96
CA VAL A 18 -1.46 13.76 18.65
C VAL A 18 -0.91 13.38 17.29
N LYS A 19 0.13 12.54 17.27
CA LYS A 19 0.71 12.05 16.02
C LYS A 19 -0.37 11.30 15.28
N GLU A 20 -0.67 11.80 14.09
CA GLU A 20 -1.61 11.16 13.18
C GLU A 20 -1.18 9.70 12.96
N PHE A 21 -2.12 8.76 13.02
CA PHE A 21 -1.80 7.34 12.97
C PHE A 21 -1.12 6.94 11.64
N MET A 22 -1.37 7.67 10.55
CA MET A 22 -0.66 7.47 9.28
C MET A 22 0.86 7.68 9.40
N VAL A 23 1.32 8.53 10.33
CA VAL A 23 2.76 8.71 10.62
C VAL A 23 3.34 7.43 11.24
N GLU A 24 2.62 6.79 12.15
CA GLU A 24 3.02 5.51 12.74
C GLU A 24 3.07 4.39 11.70
N MET A 25 2.02 4.28 10.88
CA MET A 25 1.97 3.28 9.80
C MET A 25 3.11 3.47 8.81
N ARG A 26 3.40 4.72 8.41
CA ARG A 26 4.55 5.04 7.55
C ARG A 26 5.86 4.62 8.19
N ALA A 27 6.08 4.97 9.45
CA ALA A 27 7.32 4.64 10.16
C ALA A 27 7.52 3.13 10.23
N ARG A 28 6.45 2.37 10.52
CA ARG A 28 6.50 0.90 10.56
C ARG A 28 6.76 0.29 9.18
N ALA A 29 6.14 0.83 8.12
CA ALA A 29 6.39 0.38 6.74
C ALA A 29 7.83 0.69 6.28
N MET A 30 8.41 1.83 6.64
CA MET A 30 9.79 2.18 6.24
C MET A 30 10.85 1.27 6.87
N ARG A 31 10.57 0.68 8.05
CA ARG A 31 11.43 -0.35 8.66
C ARG A 31 11.54 -1.62 7.80
N LEU A 32 10.57 -1.88 6.94
CA LEU A 32 10.49 -3.09 6.12
C LEU A 32 10.84 -2.86 4.64
N HIS A 33 10.88 -1.59 4.19
CA HIS A 33 11.36 -1.24 2.87
C HIS A 33 12.88 -1.36 2.83
N SER A 34 13.39 -1.96 1.76
CA SER A 34 14.83 -1.98 1.48
C SER A 34 15.30 -0.65 0.89
N LYS A 35 16.61 -0.37 1.03
CA LYS A 35 17.24 0.81 0.40
C LYS A 35 17.11 0.83 -1.12
N ASP A 36 16.99 -0.34 -1.74
CA ASP A 36 16.83 -0.48 -3.20
C ASP A 36 15.44 -0.07 -3.69
N GLN A 37 14.46 -0.06 -2.78
CA GLN A 37 13.06 0.28 -3.04
C GLN A 37 12.67 1.65 -2.48
N SER A 38 13.39 2.19 -1.50
CA SER A 38 13.12 3.50 -0.90
C SER A 38 14.39 4.06 -0.28
N TRP A 39 14.70 5.33 -0.53
CA TRP A 39 15.87 5.98 0.08
C TRP A 39 15.77 6.07 1.62
N GLU A 40 14.54 6.10 2.17
CA GLU A 40 14.26 6.02 3.62
C GLU A 40 14.12 4.58 4.14
N GLY A 41 14.29 3.57 3.27
CA GLY A 41 14.20 2.16 3.64
C GLY A 41 15.27 1.77 4.65
N MET A 42 14.87 1.07 5.72
CA MET A 42 15.78 0.66 6.79
C MET A 42 16.13 -0.82 6.76
N ALA A 43 15.45 -1.62 5.93
CA ALA A 43 15.78 -3.03 5.74
C ALA A 43 16.97 -3.20 4.80
N GLU A 44 17.60 -4.37 4.88
CA GLU A 44 18.60 -4.81 3.89
C GLU A 44 17.99 -4.87 2.49
N ALA A 45 18.86 -4.88 1.47
CA ALA A 45 18.48 -5.00 0.07
C ALA A 45 17.52 -6.19 -0.14
N LEU A 46 16.70 -6.11 -1.19
CA LEU A 46 15.99 -7.32 -1.62
C LEU A 46 17.03 -8.33 -2.09
N GLU A 47 16.77 -9.61 -1.85
CA GLU A 47 17.60 -10.70 -2.34
C GLU A 47 16.84 -11.46 -3.43
N PRO A 48 17.30 -11.45 -4.70
CA PRO A 48 18.46 -10.71 -5.20
C PRO A 48 18.19 -9.19 -5.33
N PRO A 49 19.23 -8.32 -5.37
CA PRO A 49 19.05 -6.88 -5.52
C PRO A 49 18.32 -6.50 -6.82
N VAL A 50 17.49 -5.45 -6.81
CA VAL A 50 16.64 -5.12 -7.98
C VAL A 50 17.45 -4.87 -9.26
N ALA A 51 18.70 -4.40 -9.14
CA ALA A 51 19.58 -4.19 -10.29
C ALA A 51 19.97 -5.48 -11.02
N THR A 52 20.05 -6.61 -10.30
CA THR A 52 20.46 -7.91 -10.84
C THR A 52 19.29 -8.73 -11.39
N TRP A 53 18.05 -8.25 -11.24
CA TRP A 53 16.87 -8.92 -11.79
C TRP A 53 16.92 -9.02 -13.30
N ASN A 54 16.35 -10.09 -13.83
CA ASN A 54 16.32 -10.41 -15.26
C ASN A 54 14.86 -10.62 -15.75
N PRO A 55 13.95 -9.65 -15.52
CA PRO A 55 12.52 -9.83 -15.79
C PRO A 55 12.25 -10.29 -17.22
N THR A 56 11.20 -11.09 -17.39
CA THR A 56 10.58 -11.41 -18.68
C THR A 56 9.27 -10.65 -18.87
N VAL A 57 8.85 -10.43 -20.12
CA VAL A 57 7.56 -9.79 -20.40
C VAL A 57 6.40 -10.64 -19.87
N GLU A 58 6.48 -11.95 -20.02
CA GLU A 58 5.47 -12.92 -19.55
C GLU A 58 5.36 -12.93 -18.02
N GLY A 59 6.49 -12.91 -17.32
CA GLY A 59 6.52 -12.78 -15.86
C GLY A 59 5.91 -11.45 -15.40
N TYR A 60 6.21 -10.36 -16.10
CA TYR A 60 5.63 -9.06 -15.80
C TYR A 60 4.12 -8.99 -16.07
N ILE A 61 3.64 -9.56 -17.17
CA ILE A 61 2.19 -9.69 -17.44
C ILE A 61 1.52 -10.49 -16.32
N SER A 62 2.11 -11.61 -15.89
CA SER A 62 1.58 -12.43 -14.79
C SER A 62 1.48 -11.62 -13.49
N TYR A 63 2.49 -10.81 -13.18
CA TYR A 63 2.44 -9.88 -12.06
C TYR A 63 1.31 -8.84 -12.20
N LEU A 64 1.10 -8.26 -13.38
CA LEU A 64 0.02 -7.30 -13.60
C LEU A 64 -1.37 -7.94 -13.46
N VAL A 65 -1.54 -9.19 -13.89
CA VAL A 65 -2.78 -9.95 -13.68
C VAL A 65 -3.05 -10.16 -12.18
N ASP A 66 -2.04 -10.57 -11.42
CA ASP A 66 -2.16 -10.74 -9.97
C ASP A 66 -2.49 -9.41 -9.26
N MET A 67 -1.83 -8.32 -9.66
CA MET A 67 -2.14 -7.00 -9.13
C MET A 67 -3.55 -6.54 -9.50
N LYS A 68 -4.03 -6.87 -10.70
CA LYS A 68 -5.41 -6.54 -11.08
C LYS A 68 -6.42 -7.25 -10.19
N LEU A 69 -6.16 -8.51 -9.85
CA LEU A 69 -7.00 -9.27 -8.92
C LEU A 69 -6.96 -8.64 -7.52
N VAL A 70 -5.77 -8.35 -6.99
CA VAL A 70 -5.61 -7.78 -5.64
C VAL A 70 -6.28 -6.40 -5.51
N PHE A 71 -5.98 -5.47 -6.42
CA PHE A 71 -6.58 -4.14 -6.38
C PHE A 71 -8.09 -4.18 -6.67
N GLY A 72 -8.53 -5.03 -7.60
CA GLY A 72 -9.97 -5.27 -7.82
C GLY A 72 -10.67 -5.80 -6.57
N THR A 73 -10.00 -6.63 -5.76
CA THR A 73 -10.54 -7.12 -4.48
C THR A 73 -10.65 -6.00 -3.44
N LEU A 74 -9.60 -5.18 -3.29
CA LEU A 74 -9.64 -4.01 -2.39
C LEU A 74 -10.79 -3.07 -2.76
N GLU A 75 -10.95 -2.79 -4.05
CA GLU A 75 -12.02 -1.96 -4.60
C GLU A 75 -13.41 -2.57 -4.36
N ALA A 76 -13.58 -3.87 -4.61
CA ALA A 76 -14.84 -4.57 -4.38
C ALA A 76 -15.23 -4.56 -2.90
N VAL A 77 -14.28 -4.82 -1.99
CA VAL A 77 -14.50 -4.79 -0.54
C VAL A 77 -14.99 -3.42 -0.09
N VAL A 78 -14.28 -2.34 -0.48
CA VAL A 78 -14.69 -0.99 -0.04
C VAL A 78 -16.05 -0.61 -0.65
N ASN A 79 -16.34 -1.02 -1.87
CA ASN A 79 -17.61 -0.77 -2.54
C ASN A 79 -18.80 -1.52 -1.92
N ARG A 80 -18.58 -2.72 -1.37
CA ARG A 80 -19.62 -3.43 -0.59
C ARG A 80 -20.01 -2.68 0.68
N ALA A 81 -19.11 -1.87 1.24
CA ALA A 81 -19.35 -1.05 2.43
C ALA A 81 -19.95 -1.83 3.62
N ALA A 82 -19.53 -3.10 3.80
CA ALA A 82 -20.00 -3.93 4.91
C ALA A 82 -19.60 -3.37 6.30
N ILE A 83 -18.51 -2.60 6.33
CA ILE A 83 -18.03 -1.89 7.52
C ILE A 83 -18.26 -0.39 7.33
N PRO A 84 -18.80 0.35 8.32
CA PRO A 84 -19.24 1.74 8.14
C PRO A 84 -18.18 2.67 7.54
N TRP A 85 -16.91 2.53 7.92
CA TRP A 85 -15.85 3.43 7.45
C TRP A 85 -15.29 3.08 6.07
N TYR A 86 -15.67 1.95 5.46
CA TYR A 86 -15.22 1.62 4.11
C TYR A 86 -15.78 2.58 3.05
N ALA A 87 -16.96 3.18 3.31
CA ALA A 87 -17.54 4.19 2.45
C ALA A 87 -16.63 5.43 2.29
N GLU A 88 -15.84 5.79 3.32
CA GLU A 88 -14.87 6.90 3.24
C GLU A 88 -13.73 6.60 2.25
N LEU A 89 -13.47 5.32 1.99
CA LEU A 89 -12.41 4.82 1.10
C LEU A 89 -12.91 4.50 -0.31
N GLN A 90 -14.18 4.74 -0.63
CA GLN A 90 -14.69 4.59 -1.99
C GLN A 90 -14.31 5.78 -2.88
N ASN A 91 -14.23 5.55 -4.19
CA ASN A 91 -14.07 6.56 -5.24
C ASN A 91 -13.01 7.61 -4.87
N ASN A 92 -11.86 7.12 -4.42
CA ASN A 92 -10.85 7.94 -3.79
C ASN A 92 -9.72 8.36 -4.75
N GLY A 93 -9.70 7.82 -5.97
CA GLY A 93 -8.74 8.13 -7.03
C GLY A 93 -7.51 7.22 -7.04
N LEU A 94 -7.32 6.36 -6.04
CA LEU A 94 -6.24 5.38 -6.00
C LEU A 94 -6.58 4.09 -6.73
N GLU A 95 -7.85 3.82 -7.05
CA GLU A 95 -8.31 2.60 -7.73
C GLU A 95 -7.43 2.26 -8.94
N ARG A 96 -6.95 1.02 -9.03
CA ARG A 96 -5.97 0.57 -10.04
C ARG A 96 -6.52 -0.48 -11.00
N SER A 97 -7.68 -1.06 -10.74
CA SER A 97 -8.26 -2.12 -11.58
C SER A 97 -8.40 -1.70 -13.06
N GLU A 98 -8.90 -0.49 -13.32
CA GLU A 98 -9.06 0.06 -14.68
C GLU A 98 -7.71 0.46 -15.32
N ALA A 99 -6.76 0.96 -14.55
CA ALA A 99 -5.41 1.24 -15.05
C ALA A 99 -4.71 -0.06 -15.49
N LEU A 100 -4.79 -1.09 -14.65
CA LEU A 100 -4.26 -2.42 -14.94
C LEU A 100 -4.96 -3.09 -16.12
N LYS A 101 -6.26 -2.89 -16.27
CA LYS A 101 -6.99 -3.37 -17.46
C LYS A 101 -6.41 -2.78 -18.74
N LYS A 102 -6.17 -1.47 -18.78
CA LYS A 102 -5.55 -0.79 -19.94
C LYS A 102 -4.13 -1.29 -20.21
N ASP A 103 -3.33 -1.48 -19.17
CA ASP A 103 -1.98 -2.03 -19.32
C ASP A 103 -2.00 -3.45 -19.91
N LEU A 104 -2.89 -4.32 -19.44
CA LEU A 104 -3.05 -5.68 -19.97
C LEU A 104 -3.60 -5.69 -21.40
N GLU A 105 -4.56 -4.81 -21.73
CA GLU A 105 -5.05 -4.63 -23.09
C GLU A 105 -3.92 -4.19 -24.04
N TRP A 106 -3.03 -3.31 -23.60
CA TRP A 106 -1.85 -2.90 -24.36
C TRP A 106 -0.88 -4.06 -24.63
N PHE A 107 -0.67 -4.97 -23.68
CA PHE A 107 0.11 -6.20 -23.93
C PHE A 107 -0.59 -7.14 -24.91
N SER A 108 -1.90 -7.31 -24.77
CA SER A 108 -2.69 -8.15 -25.68
C SER A 108 -2.63 -7.64 -27.13
N GLN A 109 -2.69 -6.32 -27.34
CA GLN A 109 -2.56 -5.69 -28.67
C GLN A 109 -1.19 -5.91 -29.32
N GLN A 110 -0.15 -6.20 -28.53
CA GLN A 110 1.18 -6.54 -29.03
C GLN A 110 1.36 -8.04 -29.29
N GLY A 111 0.32 -8.85 -29.09
CA GLY A 111 0.35 -10.29 -29.34
C GLY A 111 0.72 -11.15 -28.14
N TYR A 112 0.86 -10.57 -26.94
CA TYR A 112 1.07 -11.37 -25.73
C TYR A 112 -0.23 -12.00 -25.24
N THR A 113 -0.11 -13.22 -24.69
CA THR A 113 -1.22 -13.89 -24.02
C THR A 113 -1.37 -13.38 -22.60
N ILE A 114 -2.60 -13.06 -22.19
CA ILE A 114 -2.90 -12.69 -20.81
C ILE A 114 -3.26 -13.96 -20.02
N PRO A 115 -2.44 -14.38 -19.04
CA PRO A 115 -2.67 -15.60 -18.28
C PRO A 115 -3.81 -15.42 -17.25
N GLN A 116 -4.18 -16.51 -16.60
CA GLN A 116 -5.00 -16.46 -15.39
C GLN A 116 -4.16 -16.02 -14.19
N PRO A 117 -4.78 -15.48 -13.12
CA PRO A 117 -4.07 -15.15 -11.88
C PRO A 117 -3.28 -16.33 -11.32
N ALA A 118 -2.08 -16.06 -10.86
CA ALA A 118 -1.20 -17.02 -10.21
C ALA A 118 -1.52 -17.16 -8.72
N ALA A 119 -0.92 -18.18 -8.10
CA ALA A 119 -1.15 -18.49 -6.69
C ALA A 119 -0.86 -17.30 -5.73
N PRO A 120 0.17 -16.44 -5.93
CA PRO A 120 0.40 -15.29 -5.06
C PRO A 120 -0.75 -14.27 -5.07
N GLY A 121 -1.25 -13.88 -6.24
CA GLY A 121 -2.39 -12.97 -6.39
C GLY A 121 -3.67 -13.55 -5.79
N ILE A 122 -3.96 -14.83 -6.07
CA ILE A 122 -5.12 -15.54 -5.51
C ILE A 122 -5.04 -15.59 -3.98
N ALA A 123 -3.90 -16.00 -3.43
CA ALA A 123 -3.73 -16.12 -1.98
C ALA A 123 -3.88 -14.78 -1.27
N TYR A 124 -3.43 -13.68 -1.89
CA TYR A 124 -3.58 -12.36 -1.28
C TYR A 124 -5.02 -11.85 -1.39
N SER A 125 -5.65 -11.98 -2.56
CA SER A 125 -7.06 -11.61 -2.77
C SER A 125 -7.99 -12.35 -1.80
N SER A 126 -7.86 -13.68 -1.67
CA SER A 126 -8.65 -14.47 -0.73
C SER A 126 -8.44 -14.03 0.72
N PHE A 127 -7.21 -13.70 1.11
CA PHE A 127 -6.91 -13.18 2.44
C PHE A 127 -7.55 -11.81 2.69
N LEU A 128 -7.49 -10.90 1.71
CA LEU A 128 -8.12 -9.57 1.80
C LEU A 128 -9.63 -9.66 1.95
N GLU A 129 -10.26 -10.58 1.23
CA GLU A 129 -11.69 -10.86 1.34
C GLU A 129 -12.03 -11.34 2.76
N GLU A 130 -11.32 -12.36 3.26
CA GLU A 130 -11.54 -12.92 4.60
C GLU A 130 -11.35 -11.87 5.71
N VAL A 131 -10.26 -11.12 5.65
CA VAL A 131 -9.92 -10.16 6.71
C VAL A 131 -10.84 -8.94 6.67
N SER A 132 -11.44 -8.60 5.53
CA SER A 132 -12.37 -7.47 5.42
C SER A 132 -13.60 -7.57 6.32
N GLU A 133 -14.03 -8.79 6.65
CA GLU A 133 -15.18 -9.02 7.53
C GLU A 133 -14.74 -9.37 8.96
N LYS A 134 -13.67 -10.17 9.10
CA LYS A 134 -13.22 -10.68 10.39
C LYS A 134 -12.40 -9.67 11.19
N ASP A 135 -11.62 -8.84 10.50
CA ASP A 135 -10.73 -7.86 11.10
C ASP A 135 -10.59 -6.61 10.20
N PRO A 136 -11.57 -5.69 10.28
CA PRO A 136 -11.61 -4.53 9.42
C PRO A 136 -10.42 -3.57 9.57
N GLN A 137 -9.77 -3.55 10.73
CA GLN A 137 -8.58 -2.76 11.04
C GLN A 137 -7.36 -3.34 10.30
N ALA A 138 -7.19 -4.67 10.32
CA ALA A 138 -6.21 -5.37 9.52
C ALA A 138 -6.43 -5.14 8.02
N PHE A 139 -7.67 -5.24 7.52
CA PHE A 139 -7.98 -4.91 6.12
C PHE A 139 -7.55 -3.48 5.77
N THR A 140 -7.89 -2.52 6.62
CA THR A 140 -7.52 -1.09 6.41
C THR A 140 -5.99 -0.91 6.40
N CYS A 141 -5.25 -1.70 7.18
CA CYS A 141 -3.78 -1.74 7.13
C CYS A 141 -3.26 -2.20 5.77
N HIS A 142 -3.81 -3.30 5.26
CA HIS A 142 -3.44 -3.86 3.97
C HIS A 142 -3.81 -2.92 2.81
N PHE A 143 -4.97 -2.27 2.89
CA PHE A 143 -5.39 -1.22 1.96
C PHE A 143 -4.32 -0.11 1.89
N TYR A 144 -3.92 0.44 3.04
CA TYR A 144 -2.86 1.46 3.09
C TYR A 144 -1.55 0.94 2.48
N ASN A 145 -1.05 -0.21 2.92
CA ASN A 145 0.25 -0.70 2.46
C ASN A 145 0.27 -1.06 0.96
N ALA A 146 -0.83 -1.59 0.42
CA ALA A 146 -0.94 -1.90 -1.00
C ALA A 146 -0.82 -0.63 -1.86
N TYR A 147 -1.63 0.40 -1.58
CA TYR A 147 -1.62 1.63 -2.38
C TYR A 147 -0.38 2.49 -2.16
N PHE A 148 0.00 2.72 -0.89
CA PHE A 148 1.16 3.58 -0.59
C PHE A 148 2.49 2.88 -0.88
N GLY A 149 2.54 1.55 -0.76
CA GLY A 149 3.67 0.74 -1.22
C GLY A 149 3.84 0.81 -2.74
N LEU A 150 2.74 0.73 -3.50
CA LEU A 150 2.75 0.90 -4.96
C LEU A 150 3.25 2.30 -5.36
N ALA A 151 2.73 3.35 -4.71
CA ALA A 151 3.11 4.74 -4.97
C ALA A 151 4.57 5.08 -4.59
N GLY A 152 5.16 4.32 -3.67
CA GLY A 152 6.56 4.43 -3.27
C GLY A 152 7.45 3.46 -4.04
N GLY A 153 7.77 2.32 -3.40
CA GLY A 153 8.69 1.33 -3.94
C GLY A 153 8.20 0.67 -5.23
N GLY A 154 6.89 0.52 -5.41
CA GLY A 154 6.31 -0.03 -6.64
C GLY A 154 6.69 0.76 -7.89
N ARG A 155 6.71 2.10 -7.83
CA ARG A 155 7.17 2.95 -8.95
C ARG A 155 8.64 2.76 -9.30
N ILE A 156 9.48 2.56 -8.28
CA ILE A 156 10.92 2.35 -8.48
C ILE A 156 11.15 1.01 -9.17
N ILE A 157 10.49 -0.05 -8.71
CA ILE A 157 10.53 -1.36 -9.36
C ILE A 157 9.97 -1.28 -10.79
N GLY A 158 8.80 -0.67 -10.96
CA GLY A 158 8.14 -0.53 -12.26
C GLY A 158 9.02 0.14 -13.31
N ARG A 159 9.72 1.23 -12.95
CA ARG A 159 10.70 1.86 -13.85
C ARG A 159 11.85 0.92 -14.21
N LYS A 160 12.49 0.29 -13.22
CA LYS A 160 13.62 -0.63 -13.46
C LYS A 160 13.23 -1.82 -14.35
N VAL A 161 12.01 -2.34 -14.21
CA VAL A 161 11.49 -3.39 -15.07
C VAL A 161 11.22 -2.85 -16.47
N ALA A 162 10.56 -1.70 -16.60
CA ALA A 162 10.27 -1.09 -17.89
C ALA A 162 11.53 -0.70 -18.68
N GLU A 163 12.59 -0.26 -18.00
CA GLU A 163 13.92 0.00 -18.57
C GLU A 163 14.50 -1.26 -19.24
N LYS A 164 14.31 -2.44 -18.64
CA LYS A 164 14.87 -3.71 -19.13
C LYS A 164 14.04 -4.35 -20.24
N ILE A 165 12.71 -4.34 -20.12
CA ILE A 165 11.85 -5.14 -21.00
C ILE A 165 10.77 -4.38 -21.77
N LEU A 166 10.53 -3.09 -21.48
CA LEU A 166 9.41 -2.33 -22.07
C LEU A 166 9.85 -1.03 -22.76
N SER A 167 11.13 -0.90 -23.10
CA SER A 167 11.69 0.32 -23.73
C SER A 167 11.29 1.60 -23.00
N ASN A 168 11.32 1.57 -21.66
CA ASN A 168 10.94 2.68 -20.77
C ASN A 168 9.45 3.08 -20.81
N LYS A 169 8.55 2.24 -21.32
CA LYS A 169 7.11 2.54 -21.27
C LYS A 169 6.65 2.64 -19.82
N GLU A 170 6.08 3.78 -19.45
CA GLU A 170 5.39 3.95 -18.18
C GLU A 170 4.01 3.28 -18.22
N MET A 171 3.80 2.29 -17.34
CA MET A 171 2.49 1.64 -17.15
C MET A 171 1.51 2.56 -16.41
N ASP A 172 0.22 2.46 -16.75
CA ASP A 172 -0.85 3.21 -16.10
C ASP A 172 -1.02 2.83 -14.61
N LEU A 173 -0.68 1.59 -14.23
CA LEU A 173 -0.60 1.13 -12.84
C LEU A 173 0.11 2.14 -11.92
N TYR A 174 1.23 2.73 -12.38
CA TYR A 174 2.10 3.57 -11.54
C TYR A 174 1.73 5.06 -11.54
N LYS A 175 0.76 5.46 -12.37
CA LYS A 175 0.29 6.84 -12.52
C LYS A 175 -0.73 7.21 -11.43
N LEU A 176 -0.21 7.55 -10.25
CA LEU A 176 -0.94 8.03 -9.07
C LEU A 176 -0.61 9.50 -8.79
N ASP A 177 -1.62 10.32 -8.52
CA ASP A 177 -1.37 11.73 -8.16
C ASP A 177 -0.95 11.83 -6.69
N ASN A 178 0.12 12.58 -6.41
CA ASN A 178 0.54 12.88 -5.05
C ASN A 178 -0.53 13.64 -4.26
N LYS A 179 -1.35 14.47 -4.92
CA LYS A 179 -2.49 15.14 -4.27
C LYS A 179 -3.52 14.13 -3.77
N VAL A 180 -3.88 13.17 -4.62
CA VAL A 180 -4.79 12.08 -4.28
C VAL A 180 -4.24 11.25 -3.11
N LEU A 181 -2.93 10.94 -3.12
CA LEU A 181 -2.29 10.24 -2.00
C LEU A 181 -2.42 11.01 -0.67
N GLN A 182 -2.28 12.34 -0.67
CA GLN A 182 -2.46 13.14 0.55
C GLN A 182 -3.93 13.19 1.00
N GLU A 183 -4.87 13.31 0.07
CA GLU A 183 -6.30 13.29 0.36
C GLU A 183 -6.71 11.96 1.00
N VAL A 184 -6.23 10.82 0.48
CA VAL A 184 -6.51 9.51 1.07
C VAL A 184 -5.83 9.33 2.42
N ARG A 185 -4.63 9.90 2.66
CA ARG A 185 -4.07 9.93 4.03
C ARG A 185 -4.99 10.66 5.01
N GLY A 186 -5.54 11.80 4.60
CA GLY A 186 -6.52 12.54 5.41
C GLY A 186 -7.76 11.70 5.74
N LYS A 187 -8.30 10.99 4.73
CA LYS A 187 -9.42 10.04 4.93
C LYS A 187 -9.06 8.93 5.90
N LEU A 188 -7.89 8.31 5.77
CA LEU A 188 -7.43 7.26 6.68
C LEU A 188 -7.20 7.77 8.12
N ASN A 189 -6.68 8.99 8.28
CA ASN A 189 -6.59 9.63 9.61
C ASN A 189 -7.98 9.84 10.22
N LYS A 190 -8.98 10.26 9.43
CA LYS A 190 -10.37 10.37 9.88
C LYS A 190 -10.91 9.00 10.33
N VAL A 191 -10.75 7.97 9.51
CA VAL A 191 -11.18 6.59 9.83
C VAL A 191 -10.55 6.08 11.12
N THR A 192 -9.25 6.29 11.30
CA THR A 192 -8.50 5.75 12.44
C THR A 192 -8.54 6.65 13.69
N SER A 193 -9.17 7.82 13.61
CA SER A 193 -9.30 8.75 14.76
C SER A 193 -10.13 8.15 15.90
N ALA A 194 -11.13 7.34 15.56
CA ALA A 194 -12.01 6.68 16.53
C ALA A 194 -11.47 5.33 17.04
N TRP A 195 -10.37 4.82 16.47
CA TRP A 195 -9.78 3.56 16.89
C TRP A 195 -9.07 3.69 18.23
N SER A 196 -9.28 2.71 19.08
CA SER A 196 -8.49 2.46 20.29
C SER A 196 -7.02 2.19 19.95
N ARG A 197 -6.17 2.23 20.97
CA ARG A 197 -4.75 1.87 20.82
C ARG A 197 -4.58 0.42 20.38
N GLU A 198 -5.38 -0.50 20.93
CA GLU A 198 -5.34 -1.92 20.57
C GLU A 198 -5.67 -2.15 19.09
N GLU A 199 -6.71 -1.49 18.58
CA GLU A 199 -7.07 -1.55 17.15
C GLU A 199 -5.97 -1.00 16.24
N LYS A 200 -5.32 0.10 16.66
CA LYS A 200 -4.15 0.66 15.97
C LYS A 200 -2.97 -0.30 15.98
N ASP A 201 -2.67 -0.92 17.12
CA ASP A 201 -1.58 -1.89 17.25
C ASP A 201 -1.83 -3.15 16.43
N ASN A 202 -3.07 -3.63 16.39
CA ASN A 202 -3.48 -4.74 15.54
C ASN A 202 -3.23 -4.42 14.06
N CYS A 203 -3.65 -3.23 13.61
CA CYS A 203 -3.32 -2.73 12.27
C CYS A 203 -1.80 -2.69 12.03
N LEU A 204 -1.00 -2.14 12.95
CA LEU A 204 0.47 -2.08 12.79
C LEU A 204 1.14 -3.46 12.73
N ALA A 205 0.57 -4.48 13.39
CA ALA A 205 1.07 -5.85 13.36
C ALA A 205 0.93 -6.50 11.96
N GLU A 206 -0.12 -6.14 11.22
CA GLU A 206 -0.41 -6.68 9.89
C GLU A 206 0.49 -6.11 8.78
N ILE A 207 1.27 -5.05 9.07
CA ILE A 207 2.20 -4.45 8.10
C ILE A 207 3.20 -5.50 7.61
N GLU A 208 3.79 -6.31 8.48
CA GLU A 208 4.74 -7.34 8.06
C GLU A 208 4.12 -8.36 7.11
N LYS A 209 2.89 -8.80 7.42
CA LYS A 209 2.14 -9.74 6.59
C LYS A 209 1.82 -9.14 5.23
N SER A 210 1.44 -7.86 5.16
CA SER A 210 1.25 -7.15 3.89
C SER A 210 2.51 -7.15 3.03
N PHE A 211 3.70 -7.02 3.65
CA PHE A 211 4.97 -7.08 2.90
C PHE A 211 5.28 -8.49 2.41
N VAL A 212 4.95 -9.52 3.19
CA VAL A 212 5.10 -10.92 2.74
C VAL A 212 4.29 -11.17 1.47
N TYR A 213 3.01 -10.76 1.46
CA TYR A 213 2.18 -10.89 0.25
C TYR A 213 2.71 -10.08 -0.92
N SER A 214 3.11 -8.82 -0.67
CA SER A 214 3.69 -7.96 -1.72
C SER A 214 4.96 -8.56 -2.33
N ARG A 215 5.89 -9.03 -1.49
CA ARG A 215 7.15 -9.66 -1.94
C ARG A 215 6.89 -10.94 -2.75
N ARG A 216 5.90 -11.75 -2.36
CA ARG A 216 5.52 -12.96 -3.14
C ARG A 216 4.99 -12.63 -4.53
N ASN A 217 4.24 -11.53 -4.68
CA ASN A 217 3.77 -11.06 -5.98
C ASN A 217 4.94 -10.53 -6.82
N VAL A 218 5.81 -9.71 -6.22
CA VAL A 218 6.98 -9.14 -6.91
C VAL A 218 7.98 -10.22 -7.34
N ALA A 219 8.08 -11.33 -6.62
CA ALA A 219 8.95 -12.46 -6.96
C ALA A 219 8.68 -13.08 -8.34
N ILE A 220 7.47 -12.88 -8.89
CA ILE A 220 7.10 -13.31 -10.25
C ILE A 220 7.96 -12.59 -11.33
N VAL A 221 8.48 -11.40 -11.01
CA VAL A 221 9.18 -10.50 -11.95
C VAL A 221 10.71 -10.58 -11.83
N VAL A 222 11.25 -11.35 -10.89
CA VAL A 222 12.69 -11.32 -10.55
C VAL A 222 13.58 -12.02 -11.60
N TRP A 223 13.06 -13.06 -12.23
CA TRP A 223 13.82 -14.06 -13.00
C TRP A 223 13.84 -13.82 -14.50
#